data_AF-A0A3D5BG27-F1
#
_entry.id   AF-A0A3D5BG27-F1
#
_cell.length_a   1.000
_cell.length_b   1.000
_cell.length_c   1.000
_cell.angle_alpha   90.00
_cell.angle_beta   90.00
_cell.angle_gamma   90.00
#
_symmetry.space_group_name_H-M   'P 1'
#
loop_
_entity.id
_entity.type
_entity.pdbx_description
1 polymer ?
#
loop_
_entity_poly.entity_id
_entity_poly.type
_entity_poly.pdbx_seq_one_letter_code
_entity_poly.pdbx_strand_id
1 'polypeptide(L)'
;MTPSEGNGLGERLMDLKEKLALSSALVAVLVVGSAFLFRGEDTVILRLQNWSTETSFQVARKEPESLSIPSKGNLGAFYKCMSRYFDGSERNSGLPVTGRPGYFSLVLDENTEMKIGFVSTQAGSFTIYTRDSSGKITGASLRYAISCDHRLLNTPESDMHCVDKVIGNEIRPVCTYQPKQL
;
A
#
# COMPACT_ATOMS: atom_id res chain seq x y z
N MET A 1 -14.59 -14.97 -77.55
CA MET A 1 -15.45 -14.44 -76.47
C MET A 1 -15.11 -15.19 -75.20
N THR A 2 -14.41 -14.54 -74.27
CA THR A 2 -14.15 -15.03 -72.91
C THR A 2 -14.61 -13.91 -71.98
N PRO A 3 -15.50 -14.16 -71.01
CA PRO A 3 -15.77 -13.16 -69.99
C PRO A 3 -14.67 -13.19 -68.93
N SER A 4 -14.34 -11.98 -68.49
CA SER A 4 -13.41 -11.66 -67.41
C SER A 4 -13.96 -12.12 -66.06
N GLU A 5 -13.30 -13.08 -65.43
CA GLU A 5 -13.35 -13.25 -63.97
C GLU A 5 -12.16 -12.52 -63.36
N GLY A 6 -12.43 -11.60 -62.44
CA GLY A 6 -11.38 -11.03 -61.61
C GLY A 6 -11.75 -9.67 -61.07
N ASN A 7 -12.54 -9.63 -59.99
CA ASN A 7 -12.63 -8.45 -59.11
C ASN A 7 -13.14 -8.77 -57.68
N GLY A 8 -13.04 -10.03 -57.20
CA GLY A 8 -13.53 -10.40 -55.85
C GLY A 8 -12.46 -10.51 -54.75
N LEU A 9 -11.17 -10.58 -55.12
CA LEU A 9 -10.10 -10.91 -54.16
C LEU A 9 -9.46 -9.66 -53.52
N GLY A 10 -9.43 -8.54 -54.25
CA GLY A 10 -8.81 -7.28 -53.80
C GLY A 10 -9.58 -6.61 -52.66
N GLU A 11 -10.91 -6.58 -52.72
CA GLU A 11 -11.76 -5.95 -51.70
C GLU A 11 -11.70 -6.71 -50.35
N ARG A 12 -11.64 -8.04 -50.38
CA ARG A 12 -11.53 -8.87 -49.15
C ARG A 12 -10.17 -8.74 -48.46
N LEU A 13 -9.11 -8.50 -49.22
CA LEU A 13 -7.75 -8.34 -48.68
C LEU A 13 -7.50 -6.96 -48.06
N MET A 14 -8.17 -5.90 -48.57
CA MET A 14 -8.16 -4.59 -47.93
C MET A 14 -8.93 -4.60 -46.60
N ASP A 15 -10.11 -5.20 -46.56
CA ASP A 15 -10.95 -5.33 -45.35
C ASP A 15 -10.25 -6.11 -44.22
N LEU A 16 -9.48 -7.15 -44.54
CA LEU A 16 -8.72 -7.92 -43.54
C LEU A 16 -7.55 -7.12 -42.94
N LYS A 17 -6.85 -6.32 -43.75
CA LYS A 17 -5.72 -5.49 -43.30
C LYS A 17 -6.18 -4.33 -42.43
N GLU A 18 -7.30 -3.70 -42.78
CA GLU A 18 -7.92 -2.65 -41.97
C GLU A 18 -8.39 -3.20 -40.62
N LYS A 19 -9.02 -4.37 -40.61
CA LYS A 19 -9.43 -5.06 -39.36
C LYS A 19 -8.24 -5.47 -38.49
N LEU A 20 -7.13 -5.92 -39.07
CA LEU A 20 -5.90 -6.23 -38.32
C LEU A 20 -5.21 -4.97 -37.77
N ALA A 21 -5.21 -3.88 -38.53
CA ALA A 21 -4.65 -2.60 -38.09
C ALA A 21 -5.48 -1.99 -36.95
N LEU A 22 -6.82 -2.06 -37.03
CA LEU A 22 -7.71 -1.57 -35.97
C LEU A 22 -7.54 -2.37 -34.67
N SER A 23 -7.45 -3.70 -34.78
CA SER A 23 -7.31 -4.58 -33.62
C SER A 23 -5.94 -4.45 -32.96
N SER A 24 -4.86 -4.32 -33.72
CA SER A 24 -3.52 -4.06 -33.17
C SER A 24 -3.40 -2.68 -32.51
N ALA A 25 -4.03 -1.64 -33.08
CA ALA A 25 -4.10 -0.32 -32.46
C ALA A 25 -4.86 -0.35 -31.13
N LEU A 26 -5.98 -1.11 -31.05
CA LEU A 26 -6.75 -1.24 -29.82
C LEU A 26 -5.96 -1.95 -28.71
N VAL A 27 -5.23 -3.02 -29.05
CA VAL A 27 -4.35 -3.74 -28.13
C VAL A 27 -3.19 -2.84 -27.66
N ALA A 28 -2.58 -2.07 -28.56
CA ALA A 28 -1.52 -1.13 -28.19
C ALA A 28 -2.02 -0.03 -27.24
N VAL A 29 -3.22 0.52 -27.48
CA VAL A 29 -3.85 1.50 -26.58
C VAL A 29 -4.17 0.88 -25.22
N LEU A 30 -4.64 -0.38 -25.17
CA LEU A 30 -4.89 -1.08 -23.92
C LEU A 30 -3.59 -1.37 -23.13
N VAL A 31 -2.52 -1.78 -23.80
CA VAL A 31 -1.21 -2.07 -23.18
C VAL A 31 -0.53 -0.79 -22.71
N VAL A 32 -0.54 0.27 -23.52
CA VAL A 32 0.03 1.56 -23.15
C VAL A 32 -0.80 2.23 -22.05
N GLY A 33 -2.14 2.22 -22.17
CA GLY A 33 -3.04 2.76 -21.16
C GLY A 33 -2.92 2.07 -19.80
N SER A 34 -2.79 0.74 -19.79
CA SER A 34 -2.51 0.00 -18.55
C SER A 34 -1.13 0.31 -17.99
N ALA A 35 -0.07 0.36 -18.80
CA ALA A 35 1.28 0.69 -18.35
C ALA A 35 1.42 2.10 -17.72
N PHE A 36 0.58 3.06 -18.11
CA PHE A 36 0.57 4.40 -17.51
C PHE A 36 -0.17 4.46 -16.17
N LEU A 37 -1.17 3.61 -15.92
CA LEU A 37 -1.93 3.60 -14.67
C LEU A 37 -1.13 3.04 -13.48
N PHE A 38 -0.15 2.16 -13.70
CA PHE A 38 0.63 1.52 -12.63
C PHE A 38 1.88 2.30 -12.16
N ARG A 39 2.26 3.42 -12.81
CA ARG A 39 3.62 3.98 -12.62
C ARG A 39 3.86 4.84 -11.37
N GLY A 40 2.83 5.45 -10.78
CA GLY A 40 3.01 6.34 -9.62
C GLY A 40 2.79 5.66 -8.27
N GLU A 41 1.70 4.91 -8.16
CA GLU A 41 1.13 4.44 -6.90
C GLU A 41 1.86 3.20 -6.34
N ASP A 42 2.25 2.27 -7.22
CA ASP A 42 2.95 1.05 -6.82
C ASP A 42 4.38 1.33 -6.33
N THR A 43 5.00 2.44 -6.74
CA THR A 43 6.41 2.72 -6.36
C THR A 43 6.59 2.96 -4.87
N VAL A 44 5.60 3.55 -4.19
CA VAL A 44 5.70 3.88 -2.76
C VAL A 44 5.45 2.64 -1.89
N ILE A 45 4.51 1.78 -2.27
CA ILE A 45 4.27 0.51 -1.56
C ILE A 45 5.42 -0.49 -1.80
N LEU A 46 6.02 -0.51 -2.99
CA LEU A 46 7.21 -1.34 -3.24
C LEU A 46 8.38 -0.97 -2.32
N ARG A 47 8.46 0.27 -1.83
CA ARG A 47 9.46 0.64 -0.80
C ARG A 47 9.21 -0.08 0.54
N LEU A 48 7.96 -0.43 0.89
CA LEU A 48 7.68 -1.23 2.09
C LEU A 48 8.33 -2.61 2.04
N GLN A 49 8.46 -3.19 0.84
CA GLN A 49 9.09 -4.49 0.67
C GLN A 49 10.60 -4.45 0.95
N ASN A 50 11.21 -3.26 0.90
CA ASN A 50 12.63 -3.05 1.23
C ASN A 50 12.88 -2.76 2.71
N TRP A 51 11.82 -2.60 3.51
CA TRP A 51 11.94 -2.43 4.96
C TRP A 51 11.98 -3.79 5.66
N SER A 52 12.36 -3.75 6.93
CA SER A 52 12.40 -4.93 7.79
C SER A 52 12.06 -4.56 9.23
N THR A 53 12.10 -5.54 10.12
CA THR A 53 12.01 -5.30 11.57
C THR A 53 13.11 -4.37 12.08
N GLU A 54 14.26 -4.33 11.40
CA GLU A 54 15.41 -3.52 11.78
C GLU A 54 15.39 -2.10 11.19
N THR A 55 14.39 -1.76 10.36
CA THR A 55 14.26 -0.41 9.82
C THR A 55 14.08 0.58 10.96
N SER A 56 15.07 1.46 11.13
CA SER A 56 15.03 2.50 12.15
C SER A 56 14.00 3.57 11.83
N PHE A 57 13.49 4.22 12.86
CA PHE A 57 12.58 5.35 12.75
C PHE A 57 12.90 6.45 13.75
N GLN A 58 12.41 7.65 13.44
CA GLN A 58 12.29 8.76 14.37
C GLN A 58 10.86 9.32 14.32
N VAL A 59 10.26 9.60 15.47
CA VAL A 59 8.94 10.23 15.53
C VAL A 59 9.09 11.71 15.20
N ALA A 60 8.47 12.16 14.11
CA ALA A 60 8.42 13.57 13.74
C ALA A 60 7.27 14.31 14.43
N ARG A 61 6.12 13.66 14.58
CA ARG A 61 4.91 14.27 15.16
C ARG A 61 4.04 13.20 15.81
N LYS A 62 3.31 13.57 16.85
CA LYS A 62 2.28 12.73 17.47
C LYS A 62 1.16 13.59 18.05
N GLU A 63 -0.06 13.08 18.01
CA GLU A 63 -1.24 13.72 18.56
C GLU A 63 -2.19 12.65 19.13
N PRO A 64 -2.59 12.73 20.42
CA PRO A 64 -2.15 13.74 21.40
C PRO A 64 -0.67 13.59 21.78
N GLU A 65 -0.05 14.67 22.28
CA GLU A 65 1.36 14.64 22.71
C GLU A 65 1.64 13.65 23.85
N SER A 66 0.62 13.36 24.66
CA SER A 66 0.66 12.38 25.75
C SER A 66 0.73 10.92 25.28
N LEU A 67 0.64 10.66 23.98
CA LEU A 67 0.77 9.34 23.40
C LEU A 67 2.13 8.71 23.74
N SER A 68 2.10 7.52 24.33
CA SER A 68 3.28 6.77 24.78
C SER A 68 3.89 5.97 23.64
N ILE A 69 4.65 6.65 22.78
CA ILE A 69 5.43 6.03 21.70
C ILE A 69 6.89 6.45 21.86
N PRO A 70 7.86 5.52 21.67
CA PRO A 70 9.28 5.84 21.69
C PRO A 70 9.62 6.90 20.64
N SER A 71 10.47 7.88 20.98
CA SER A 71 10.85 8.96 20.05
C SER A 71 11.72 8.49 18.87
N LYS A 72 12.40 7.36 19.04
CA LYS A 72 13.19 6.65 18.02
C LYS A 72 13.25 5.16 18.37
N GLY A 73 13.54 4.32 17.38
CA GLY A 73 13.69 2.88 17.55
C GLY A 73 13.69 2.16 16.22
N ASN A 74 13.38 0.87 16.20
CA ASN A 74 13.18 0.09 14.98
C ASN A 74 11.70 -0.30 14.81
N LEU A 75 11.24 -0.48 13.58
CA LEU A 75 9.85 -0.87 13.31
C LEU A 75 9.46 -2.17 14.02
N GLY A 76 10.40 -3.09 14.24
CA GLY A 76 10.20 -4.30 15.04
C GLY A 76 9.00 -5.13 14.58
N ALA A 77 8.29 -5.72 15.53
CA ALA A 77 7.09 -6.50 15.26
C ALA A 77 5.97 -5.70 14.56
N PHE A 78 5.95 -4.37 14.69
CA PHE A 78 4.98 -3.53 13.99
C PHE A 78 5.11 -3.67 12.46
N TYR A 79 6.34 -3.76 11.94
CA TYR A 79 6.57 -4.05 10.50
C TYR A 79 5.96 -5.38 10.08
N LYS A 80 6.17 -6.44 10.86
CA LYS A 80 5.59 -7.76 10.57
C LYS A 80 4.07 -7.72 10.55
N CYS A 81 3.46 -7.00 11.48
CA CYS A 81 2.02 -6.79 11.44
C CYS A 81 1.59 -6.09 10.15
N MET A 82 2.20 -4.95 9.80
CA MET A 82 1.85 -4.21 8.58
C MET A 82 2.01 -5.04 7.31
N SER A 83 3.07 -5.85 7.22
CA SER A 83 3.36 -6.66 6.03
C SER A 83 2.28 -7.68 5.68
N ARG A 84 1.42 -8.06 6.65
CA ARG A 84 0.26 -8.93 6.41
C ARG A 84 -0.82 -8.27 5.55
N TYR A 85 -0.78 -6.96 5.40
CA TYR A 85 -1.78 -6.16 4.68
C TYR A 85 -1.26 -5.61 3.33
N PHE A 86 -0.08 -6.05 2.88
CA PHE A 86 0.59 -5.51 1.69
C PHE A 86 0.07 -6.08 0.37
N ASP A 87 -0.79 -7.09 0.39
CA ASP A 87 -1.39 -7.67 -0.82
C ASP A 87 -2.38 -6.73 -1.54
N GLY A 88 -2.64 -5.55 -0.96
CA GLY A 88 -3.42 -4.49 -1.58
C GLY A 88 -4.92 -4.73 -1.58
N SER A 89 -5.40 -5.83 -0.99
CA SER A 89 -6.84 -6.12 -0.88
C SER A 89 -7.54 -5.17 0.11
N GLU A 90 -6.82 -4.61 1.07
CA GLU A 90 -7.40 -3.92 2.23
C GLU A 90 -7.26 -2.39 2.19
N ARG A 91 -7.48 -1.78 1.02
CA ARG A 91 -7.31 -0.32 0.81
C ARG A 91 -8.42 0.54 1.45
N ASN A 92 -9.54 -0.04 1.91
CA ASN A 92 -10.73 0.72 2.33
C ASN A 92 -11.55 0.12 3.49
N SER A 93 -10.96 -0.62 4.42
CA SER A 93 -11.73 -1.14 5.56
C SER A 93 -11.86 -0.11 6.69
N GLY A 94 -13.06 -0.01 7.25
CA GLY A 94 -13.39 0.94 8.32
C GLY A 94 -12.52 0.72 9.57
N LEU A 95 -12.02 1.81 10.14
CA LEU A 95 -11.35 1.77 11.43
C LEU A 95 -12.33 1.28 12.52
N PRO A 96 -11.90 0.48 13.51
CA PRO A 96 -12.70 0.26 14.70
C PRO A 96 -13.02 1.61 15.37
N VAL A 97 -14.31 1.84 15.65
CA VAL A 97 -14.89 3.18 15.94
C VAL A 97 -14.84 3.54 17.44
N THR A 98 -14.15 2.76 18.29
CA THR A 98 -14.21 2.95 19.75
C THR A 98 -12.87 3.34 20.37
N GLY A 99 -12.78 4.56 20.90
CA GLY A 99 -11.62 5.08 21.63
C GLY A 99 -11.22 6.50 21.22
N ARG A 100 -10.14 7.03 21.81
CA ARG A 100 -9.62 8.36 21.46
C ARG A 100 -8.80 8.26 20.17
N PRO A 101 -9.18 8.95 19.09
CA PRO A 101 -8.41 8.93 17.85
C PRO A 101 -7.14 9.77 17.99
N GLY A 102 -6.14 9.42 17.20
CA GLY A 102 -4.89 10.17 17.10
C GLY A 102 -4.07 9.76 15.89
N TYR A 103 -2.90 10.37 15.75
CA TYR A 103 -1.91 9.94 14.77
C TYR A 103 -0.50 10.17 15.25
N PHE A 104 0.45 9.52 14.60
CA PHE A 104 1.87 9.84 14.71
C PHE A 104 2.55 9.64 13.36
N SER A 105 3.64 10.37 13.14
CA SER A 105 4.45 10.31 11.93
C SER A 105 5.84 9.75 12.26
N LEU A 106 6.24 8.71 11.52
CA LEU A 106 7.56 8.10 11.59
C LEU A 106 8.39 8.51 10.38
N VAL A 107 9.54 9.12 10.60
CA VAL A 107 10.59 9.31 9.60
C VAL A 107 11.44 8.05 9.55
N LEU A 108 11.55 7.43 8.38
CA LEU A 108 12.22 6.13 8.21
C LEU A 108 13.55 6.27 7.48
N ASP A 109 13.62 7.24 6.59
CA ASP A 109 14.83 7.67 5.91
C ASP A 109 14.70 9.16 5.53
N GLU A 110 15.73 9.70 4.87
CA GLU A 110 15.80 11.10 4.44
C GLU A 110 14.59 11.53 3.58
N ASN A 111 14.02 10.61 2.82
CA ASN A 111 13.02 10.87 1.80
C ASN A 111 11.67 10.23 2.10
N THR A 112 11.49 9.56 3.24
CA THR A 112 10.27 8.79 3.52
C THR A 112 9.72 9.05 4.92
N GLU A 113 8.42 9.33 4.97
CA GLU A 113 7.64 9.49 6.19
C GLU A 113 6.40 8.57 6.15
N MET A 114 6.10 7.90 7.26
CA MET A 114 4.88 7.12 7.42
C MET A 114 3.99 7.77 8.47
N LYS A 115 2.79 8.19 8.07
CA LYS A 115 1.76 8.65 9.00
C LYS A 115 0.87 7.49 9.39
N ILE A 116 0.73 7.25 10.68
CA ILE A 116 -0.07 6.18 11.24
C ILE A 116 -1.23 6.80 12.02
N GLY A 117 -2.45 6.44 11.63
CA GLY A 117 -3.68 6.78 12.34
C GLY A 117 -4.06 5.65 13.30
N PHE A 118 -4.42 6.00 14.53
CA PHE A 118 -4.75 5.02 15.56
C PHE A 118 -5.97 5.44 16.38
N VAL A 119 -6.53 4.45 17.08
CA VAL A 119 -7.53 4.62 18.12
C VAL A 119 -7.05 3.85 19.35
N SER A 120 -6.87 4.56 20.47
CA SER A 120 -6.25 3.98 21.68
C SER A 120 -4.86 3.38 21.39
N THR A 121 -4.67 2.06 21.51
CA THR A 121 -3.39 1.40 21.15
C THR A 121 -3.38 0.85 19.73
N GLN A 122 -4.53 0.78 19.08
CA GLN A 122 -4.69 0.12 17.79
C GLN A 122 -4.44 1.10 16.65
N ALA A 123 -3.32 0.94 15.94
CA ALA A 123 -3.13 1.53 14.62
C ALA A 123 -4.11 0.87 13.65
N GLY A 124 -4.94 1.70 13.03
CA GLY A 124 -5.97 1.25 12.11
C GLY A 124 -5.70 1.64 10.67
N SER A 125 -4.76 2.55 10.43
CA SER A 125 -4.34 2.88 9.07
C SER A 125 -2.94 3.47 9.00
N PHE A 126 -2.30 3.36 7.85
CA PHE A 126 -1.09 4.11 7.55
C PHE A 126 -1.11 4.68 6.12
N THR A 127 -0.34 5.75 5.92
CA THR A 127 -0.05 6.35 4.62
C THR A 127 1.44 6.67 4.58
N ILE A 128 2.09 6.40 3.46
CA ILE A 128 3.51 6.70 3.24
C ILE A 128 3.61 7.92 2.35
N TYR A 129 4.50 8.84 2.71
CA TYR A 129 4.80 10.04 1.98
C TYR A 129 6.26 10.01 1.53
N THR A 130 6.50 10.42 0.29
CA THR A 130 7.85 10.74 -0.18
C THR A 130 8.11 12.23 -0.02
N ARG A 131 9.32 12.57 0.41
CA ARG A 131 9.80 13.94 0.60
C ARG A 131 10.94 14.21 -0.38
N ASP A 132 11.03 15.46 -0.84
CA ASP A 132 12.23 15.94 -1.52
C ASP A 132 13.30 16.38 -0.52
N SER A 133 14.47 16.76 -1.03
CA SER A 133 15.59 17.27 -0.24
C SER A 133 15.29 18.52 0.59
N SER A 134 14.20 19.25 0.30
CA SER A 134 13.75 20.38 1.11
C SER A 134 12.80 19.98 2.24
N GLY A 135 12.49 18.69 2.36
CA GLY A 135 11.54 18.13 3.31
C GLY A 135 10.07 18.25 2.88
N LYS A 136 9.80 18.74 1.66
CA LYS A 136 8.43 18.91 1.16
C LYS A 136 7.90 17.57 0.65
N ILE A 137 6.65 17.26 0.99
CA ILE A 137 5.95 16.08 0.49
C ILE A 137 5.74 16.21 -1.03
N THR A 138 6.28 15.26 -1.79
CA THR A 138 6.19 15.18 -3.26
C THR A 138 5.28 14.07 -3.75
N GLY A 139 4.95 13.11 -2.88
CA GLY A 139 4.11 11.97 -3.21
C GLY A 139 3.51 11.32 -1.98
N ALA A 140 2.45 10.56 -2.18
CA ALA A 140 1.76 9.81 -1.14
C ALA A 140 1.28 8.46 -1.69
N SER A 141 1.31 7.41 -0.87
CA SER A 141 0.60 6.18 -1.12
C SER A 141 -0.90 6.37 -0.89
N LEU A 142 -1.71 5.38 -1.29
CA LEU A 142 -3.04 5.21 -0.72
C LEU A 142 -2.97 5.03 0.80
N ARG A 143 -4.11 5.25 1.44
CA ARG A 143 -4.30 4.87 2.83
C ARG A 143 -4.54 3.36 2.91
N TYR A 144 -3.71 2.67 3.66
CA TYR A 144 -3.87 1.24 3.93
C TYR A 144 -4.56 1.08 5.27
N ALA A 145 -5.57 0.22 5.33
CA ALA A 145 -6.18 -0.15 6.59
C ALA A 145 -5.37 -1.30 7.21
N ILE A 146 -5.10 -1.20 8.50
CA ILE A 146 -4.36 -2.21 9.26
C ILE A 146 -5.05 -2.47 10.59
N SER A 147 -4.62 -3.49 11.32
CA SER A 147 -5.01 -3.70 12.72
C SER A 147 -3.79 -4.15 13.51
N CYS A 148 -2.87 -3.19 13.70
CA CYS A 148 -1.61 -3.37 14.44
C CYS A 148 -1.60 -2.56 15.75
N ASP A 149 -1.12 -3.11 16.85
CA ASP A 149 -0.89 -2.35 18.08
C ASP A 149 0.41 -1.52 17.96
N HIS A 150 0.36 -0.21 18.20
CA HIS A 150 1.55 0.65 18.07
C HIS A 150 2.66 0.33 19.08
N ARG A 151 2.35 -0.38 20.17
CA ARG A 151 3.34 -0.85 21.15
C ARG A 151 4.26 -1.94 20.60
N LEU A 152 3.96 -2.48 19.42
CA LEU A 152 4.83 -3.40 18.68
C LEU A 152 6.05 -2.69 18.03
N LEU A 153 6.10 -1.35 18.10
CA LEU A 153 7.30 -0.59 17.72
C LEU A 153 8.41 -0.88 18.72
N ASN A 154 9.63 -1.10 18.22
CA ASN A 154 10.81 -1.39 19.03
C ASN A 154 10.67 -2.64 19.92
N THR A 155 9.86 -3.62 19.50
CA THR A 155 9.71 -4.92 20.18
C THR A 155 10.07 -6.08 19.25
N PRO A 156 10.57 -7.21 19.78
CA PRO A 156 10.82 -8.41 18.99
C PRO A 156 9.52 -9.05 18.49
N GLU A 157 9.61 -9.83 17.41
CA GLU A 157 8.47 -10.55 16.84
C GLU A 157 7.81 -11.53 17.83
N SER A 158 8.57 -12.02 18.81
CA SER A 158 8.06 -12.93 19.86
C SER A 158 6.98 -12.34 20.74
N ASP A 159 6.87 -11.01 20.79
CA ASP A 159 5.91 -10.28 21.63
C ASP A 159 4.63 -9.91 20.86
N MET A 160 4.54 -10.34 19.59
CA MET A 160 3.38 -10.12 18.75
C MET A 160 2.46 -11.33 18.79
N HIS A 161 1.20 -11.09 19.14
CA HIS A 161 0.15 -12.09 19.05
C HIS A 161 -0.92 -11.62 18.06
N CYS A 162 -1.12 -12.38 16.99
CA CYS A 162 -2.12 -12.11 15.97
C CYS A 162 -3.25 -13.14 16.04
N VAL A 163 -4.49 -12.66 16.00
CA VAL A 163 -5.69 -13.49 15.91
C VAL A 163 -6.57 -12.97 14.78
N ASP A 164 -7.22 -13.88 14.07
CA ASP A 164 -8.19 -13.50 13.05
C ASP A 164 -9.49 -13.06 13.72
N LYS A 165 -9.98 -11.88 13.36
CA LYS A 165 -11.24 -11.32 13.87
C LYS A 165 -12.12 -10.87 12.72
N VAL A 166 -13.43 -10.95 12.93
CA VAL A 166 -14.42 -10.33 12.04
C VAL A 166 -14.43 -8.82 12.31
N ILE A 167 -14.04 -8.03 11.31
CA ILE A 167 -14.10 -6.57 11.34
C ILE A 167 -14.99 -6.12 10.18
N GLY A 168 -16.17 -5.62 10.49
CA GLY A 168 -17.20 -5.39 9.47
C GLY A 168 -17.66 -6.73 8.87
N ASN A 169 -17.43 -6.92 7.58
CA ASN A 169 -17.82 -8.13 6.84
C ASN A 169 -16.61 -9.01 6.43
N GLU A 170 -15.42 -8.71 6.95
CA GLU A 170 -14.17 -9.37 6.55
C GLU A 170 -13.49 -10.00 7.77
N ILE A 171 -12.85 -11.16 7.57
CA ILE A 171 -11.95 -11.76 8.55
C ILE A 171 -10.57 -11.15 8.32
N ARG A 172 -10.01 -10.52 9.35
CA ARG A 172 -8.74 -9.82 9.28
C ARG A 172 -7.85 -10.20 10.45
N PRO A 173 -6.53 -10.33 10.25
CA PRO A 173 -5.62 -10.49 11.36
C PRO A 173 -5.68 -9.23 12.24
N VAL A 174 -5.63 -9.41 13.56
CA VAL A 174 -5.49 -8.32 14.54
C VAL A 174 -4.31 -8.66 15.42
N CYS A 175 -3.23 -7.88 15.31
CA CYS A 175 -2.01 -8.12 16.05
C CYS A 175 -1.90 -7.17 17.25
N THR A 176 -1.65 -7.75 18.41
CA THR A 176 -1.54 -7.07 19.70
C THR A 176 -0.20 -7.33 20.37
N TYR A 177 0.23 -6.39 21.20
CA TYR A 177 1.42 -6.57 22.03
C TYR A 177 1.10 -7.46 23.24
N GLN A 178 1.81 -8.58 23.34
CA GLN A 178 1.77 -9.53 24.45
C GLN A 178 3.20 -10.00 24.74
N PRO A 179 3.92 -9.36 25.67
CA PRO A 179 5.26 -9.80 26.01
C PRO A 179 5.20 -11.23 26.56
N LYS A 180 6.15 -12.08 26.18
CA LYS A 180 6.29 -13.39 26.80
C LYS A 180 6.44 -13.20 28.31
N GLN A 181 5.54 -13.81 29.09
CA GLN A 181 5.72 -13.90 30.53
C GLN A 181 6.96 -14.75 30.78
N LEU A 182 8.00 -14.13 31.33
CA LEU A 182 9.20 -14.81 31.83
C LEU A 182 8.89 -15.52 33.14
#